data_AF-A0A945MH82-F1
#
_entry.id   AF-A0A945MH82-F1
#
_cell.length_a   1.000
_cell.length_b   1.000
_cell.length_c   1.000
_cell.angle_alpha   90.00
_cell.angle_beta   90.00
_cell.angle_gamma   90.00
#
_symmetry.space_group_name_H-M   'P 1'
#
loop_
_entity.id
_entity.type
_entity.pdbx_description
1 polymer ?
#
loop_
_entity_poly.entity_id
_entity_poly.type
_entity_poly.pdbx_seq_one_letter_code
_entity_poly.pdbx_strand_id
1 'polypeptide(L)'
;LDETHPIAYGYNKKTSLFRRGTHFFELSGGPSANVGRYTNNPLVSGYISEEKAAEIKNTASIIARRQGLGHVVLFADNPSFRAFWYGTDGLLLNAIFFGKSF
;
A
#
# COMPACT_ATOMS: atom_id res chain seq x y z
N LEU A 1 -6.66 1.75 -4.11
CA LEU A 1 -5.50 2.41 -4.76
C LEU A 1 -5.99 3.71 -5.37
N ASP A 2 -5.16 4.75 -5.31
CA ASP A 2 -5.31 5.96 -6.12
C ASP A 2 -4.68 5.70 -7.48
N GLU A 3 -5.50 5.36 -8.48
CA GLU A 3 -5.06 5.00 -9.84
C GLU A 3 -4.43 6.18 -10.60
N THR A 4 -4.60 7.42 -10.11
CA THR A 4 -3.98 8.60 -10.71
C THR A 4 -2.53 8.79 -10.28
N HIS A 5 -2.11 8.11 -9.20
CA HIS A 5 -0.75 8.20 -8.69
C HIS A 5 0.18 7.25 -9.46
N PRO A 6 1.39 7.68 -9.87
CA PRO A 6 2.32 6.85 -10.68
C PRO A 6 2.65 5.48 -10.07
N ILE A 7 2.72 5.41 -8.74
CA ILE A 7 2.92 4.15 -8.00
C ILE A 7 1.83 3.10 -8.28
N ALA A 8 0.60 3.50 -8.57
CA ALA A 8 -0.52 2.60 -8.88
C ALA A 8 -0.69 2.35 -10.39
N TYR A 9 0.24 2.78 -11.24
CA TYR A 9 0.15 2.58 -12.68
C TYR A 9 -0.02 1.09 -13.04
N GLY A 10 -1.00 0.79 -13.91
CA GLY A 10 -1.32 -0.58 -14.33
C GLY A 10 -2.17 -1.39 -13.34
N TYR A 11 -2.62 -0.78 -12.23
CA TYR A 11 -3.51 -1.41 -11.26
C TYR A 11 -4.93 -0.86 -11.35
N ASN A 12 -5.89 -1.71 -10.96
CA ASN A 12 -7.26 -1.29 -10.68
C ASN A 12 -7.39 -0.71 -9.25
N LYS A 13 -8.55 -0.12 -8.97
CA LYS A 13 -8.87 0.57 -7.71
C LYS A 13 -8.73 -0.32 -6.48
N LYS A 14 -8.83 -1.64 -6.68
CA LYS A 14 -8.63 -2.67 -5.66
C LYS A 14 -7.63 -3.69 -6.17
N THR A 15 -6.74 -4.12 -5.27
CA THR A 15 -5.87 -5.27 -5.44
C THR A 15 -5.78 -6.02 -4.11
N SER A 16 -5.40 -7.29 -4.18
CA SER A 16 -5.15 -8.11 -2.99
C SER A 16 -3.66 -8.06 -2.62
N LEU A 17 -3.38 -8.10 -1.33
CA LEU A 17 -2.04 -7.99 -0.75
C LEU A 17 -1.75 -9.23 0.07
N PHE A 18 -0.51 -9.70 0.09
CA PHE A 18 -0.09 -10.71 1.05
C PHE A 18 0.38 -10.03 2.34
N ARG A 19 -0.44 -10.10 3.38
CA ARG A 19 -0.20 -9.44 4.66
C ARG A 19 0.25 -10.41 5.75
N ARG A 20 1.21 -9.95 6.56
CA ARG A 20 1.61 -10.59 7.83
C ARG A 20 1.90 -9.52 8.87
N GLY A 21 1.66 -9.86 10.14
CA GLY A 21 1.95 -8.97 11.28
C GLY A 21 0.79 -8.06 11.68
N THR A 22 1.03 -7.26 12.71
CA THR A 22 0.01 -6.52 13.47
C THR A 22 0.23 -5.01 13.48
N HIS A 23 1.17 -4.49 12.67
CA HIS A 23 1.45 -3.06 12.60
C HIS A 23 0.71 -2.41 11.42
N PHE A 24 -0.06 -1.36 11.70
CA PHE A 24 -0.83 -0.62 10.70
C PHE A 24 -0.31 0.81 10.60
N PHE A 25 -0.27 1.35 9.38
CA PHE A 25 0.07 2.75 9.18
C PHE A 25 -1.17 3.62 9.29
N GLU A 26 -1.08 4.69 10.07
CA GLU A 26 -2.07 5.74 10.00
C GLU A 26 -2.07 6.40 8.61
N LEU A 27 -3.22 6.99 8.24
CA LEU A 27 -3.28 7.80 7.03
C LEU A 27 -2.34 8.99 7.16
N SER A 28 -1.58 9.26 6.11
CA SER A 28 -0.78 10.48 6.03
C SER A 28 -1.68 11.71 5.91
N GLY A 29 -1.38 12.76 6.67
CA GLY A 29 -2.00 14.08 6.49
C GLY A 29 -1.46 14.87 5.30
N GLY A 30 -0.45 14.36 4.59
CA GLY A 30 0.13 15.01 3.42
C GLY A 30 -0.81 14.97 2.20
N PRO A 31 -0.82 16.01 1.36
CA PRO A 31 -1.65 16.05 0.16
C PRO A 31 -1.25 14.91 -0.79
N SER A 32 -2.24 14.17 -1.28
CA SER A 32 -2.07 13.04 -2.20
C SER A 32 -1.10 11.94 -1.75
N ALA A 33 -0.74 11.88 -0.46
CA ALA A 33 0.30 10.96 0.01
C ALA A 33 -0.18 9.51 0.16
N ASN A 34 -1.49 9.28 0.27
CA ASN A 34 -2.07 7.95 0.55
C ASN A 34 -2.43 7.22 -0.75
N VAL A 35 -1.45 6.59 -1.39
CA VAL A 35 -1.61 5.82 -2.63
C VAL A 35 -2.47 4.57 -2.43
N GLY A 36 -2.28 3.88 -1.31
CA GLY A 36 -2.97 2.63 -0.98
C GLY A 36 -3.65 2.72 0.37
N ARG A 37 -4.88 2.23 0.46
CA ARG A 37 -5.66 2.16 1.70
C ARG A 37 -6.33 0.79 1.79
N TYR A 38 -6.34 0.22 3.00
CA TYR A 38 -7.15 -0.97 3.25
C TYR A 38 -8.63 -0.62 3.19
N THR A 39 -9.44 -1.57 2.77
CA THR A 39 -10.91 -1.41 2.68
C THR A 39 -11.55 -1.50 4.07
N ASN A 40 -12.83 -1.13 4.16
CA ASN A 40 -13.67 -1.34 5.35
C ASN A 40 -13.83 -2.82 5.73
N ASN A 41 -13.63 -3.74 4.79
CA ASN A 41 -13.60 -5.18 5.03
C ASN A 41 -12.39 -5.77 4.29
N PRO A 42 -11.20 -5.77 4.91
CA PRO A 42 -9.95 -6.08 4.23
C PRO A 42 -9.60 -7.57 4.19
N LEU A 43 -10.30 -8.41 4.96
CA LEU A 43 -10.09 -9.85 4.92
C LEU A 43 -10.71 -10.44 3.65
N VAL A 44 -9.85 -10.91 2.74
CA VAL A 44 -10.27 -11.69 1.57
C VAL A 44 -10.23 -13.19 1.89
N SER A 45 -9.15 -13.64 2.52
CA SER A 45 -8.92 -15.03 2.92
C SER A 45 -7.87 -15.07 4.04
N GLY A 46 -7.83 -16.17 4.79
CA GLY A 46 -6.95 -16.37 5.94
C GLY A 46 -7.59 -15.95 7.26
N TYR A 47 -6.76 -15.49 8.20
CA TYR A 47 -7.20 -15.16 9.56
C TYR A 47 -6.70 -13.78 9.99
N ILE A 48 -7.59 -13.04 10.65
CA ILE A 48 -7.30 -11.82 11.41
C ILE A 48 -8.23 -11.83 12.62
N SER A 49 -7.74 -11.44 13.80
CA SER A 49 -8.60 -11.30 14.97
C SER A 49 -9.58 -10.14 14.78
N GLU A 50 -10.71 -10.18 15.48
CA GLU A 50 -11.72 -9.11 15.40
C GLU A 50 -11.16 -7.74 15.78
N GLU A 51 -10.33 -7.68 16.82
CA GLU A 51 -9.61 -6.48 17.26
C GLU A 51 -8.74 -5.90 16.13
N LYS A 52 -7.89 -6.74 15.52
CA LYS A 52 -7.01 -6.30 14.43
C LYS A 52 -7.77 -5.99 13.15
N ALA A 53 -8.89 -6.67 12.91
CA ALA A 53 -9.81 -6.35 11.83
C ALA A 53 -10.45 -4.97 12.03
N ALA A 54 -10.73 -4.55 13.26
CA ALA A 54 -11.21 -3.20 13.54
C ALA A 54 -10.12 -2.14 13.32
N GLU A 55 -8.89 -2.41 13.78
CA GLU A 55 -7.76 -1.48 13.67
C GLU A 55 -7.31 -1.23 12.23
N ILE A 56 -7.27 -2.25 11.37
CA ILE A 56 -6.73 -2.13 10.01
C ILE A 56 -7.66 -1.36 9.05
N LYS A 57 -8.96 -1.26 9.36
CA LYS A 57 -9.94 -0.65 8.45
C LYS A 57 -9.58 0.78 8.10
N ASN A 58 -9.59 1.11 6.81
CA ASN A 58 -9.27 2.44 6.28
C ASN A 58 -7.88 2.98 6.62
N THR A 59 -6.96 2.14 7.10
CA THR A 59 -5.58 2.52 7.35
C THR A 59 -4.78 2.58 6.05
N ALA A 60 -3.60 3.20 6.08
CA ALA A 60 -2.73 3.28 4.92
C ALA A 60 -2.06 1.92 4.65
N SER A 61 -2.06 1.52 3.38
CA SER A 61 -1.28 0.39 2.89
C SER A 61 -0.02 0.87 2.16
N ILE A 62 -0.13 1.99 1.44
CA ILE A 62 0.99 2.60 0.70
C ILE A 62 0.94 4.11 0.90
N ILE A 63 2.05 4.69 1.35
CA ILE A 63 2.24 6.13 1.46
C ILE A 63 3.40 6.52 0.55
N ALA A 64 3.21 7.52 -0.32
CA ALA A 64 4.25 8.05 -1.18
C ALA A 64 4.28 9.57 -1.02
N ARG A 65 5.44 10.16 -0.72
CA ARG A 65 5.57 11.61 -0.57
C ARG A 65 6.96 12.11 -0.89
N ARG A 66 7.04 13.39 -1.28
CA ARG A 66 8.29 14.12 -1.34
C ARG A 66 8.81 14.44 0.07
N GLN A 67 10.10 14.22 0.29
CA GLN A 67 10.80 14.53 1.53
C GLN A 67 12.13 15.18 1.16
N GLY A 68 12.26 16.48 1.43
CA GLY A 68 13.44 17.26 1.02
C GLY A 68 13.60 17.25 -0.50
N LEU A 69 14.75 16.77 -0.99
CA LEU A 69 15.07 16.66 -2.42
C LEU A 69 14.71 15.29 -3.03
N GLY A 70 14.20 14.36 -2.22
CA GLY A 70 13.88 13.00 -2.65
C GLY A 70 12.42 12.62 -2.42
N HIS A 71 12.11 11.37 -2.72
CA HIS A 71 10.79 10.78 -2.51
C HIS A 71 10.92 9.54 -1.63
N VAL A 72 9.92 9.36 -0.78
CA VAL A 72 9.84 8.22 0.14
C VAL A 72 8.54 7.49 -0.16
N VAL A 73 8.65 6.19 -0.44
CA VAL A 73 7.53 5.28 -0.62
C VAL A 73 7.57 4.25 0.51
N LEU A 74 6.51 4.21 1.31
CA LEU A 74 6.33 3.29 2.42
C LEU A 74 5.27 2.26 2.04
N PHE A 75 5.61 0.98 2.15
CA PHE A 75 4.67 -0.12 2.02
C PHE A 75 4.44 -0.73 3.41
N ALA A 76 3.18 -0.88 3.81
CA ALA A 76 2.81 -1.53 5.07
C ALA A 76 3.02 -3.05 5.02
N ASP A 77 2.98 -3.63 3.82
CA ASP A 77 3.23 -5.05 3.55
C ASP A 77 4.43 -5.21 2.62
N ASN A 78 5.05 -6.39 2.59
CA ASN A 78 6.13 -6.67 1.65
C ASN A 78 5.55 -6.87 0.24
N PRO A 79 5.86 -5.99 -0.74
CA PRO A 79 5.27 -6.07 -2.08
C PRO A 79 5.84 -7.20 -2.94
N SER A 80 6.93 -7.85 -2.52
CA SER A 80 7.61 -8.94 -3.24
C SER A 80 7.89 -10.15 -2.32
N PHE A 81 6.93 -10.49 -1.46
CA PHE A 81 7.14 -11.53 -0.45
C PHE A 81 7.52 -12.89 -1.08
N ARG A 82 8.80 -13.26 -0.93
CA ARG A 82 9.41 -14.52 -1.36
C ARG A 82 9.15 -14.89 -2.84
N ALA A 83 8.91 -13.90 -3.70
CA ALA A 83 8.52 -14.11 -5.10
C ALA A 83 7.32 -15.06 -5.30
N PHE A 84 6.50 -15.24 -4.25
CA PHE A 84 5.31 -16.08 -4.30
C PHE A 84 4.07 -15.28 -4.70
N TRP A 85 3.98 -14.04 -4.21
CA TRP A 85 2.84 -13.16 -4.47
C TRP A 85 3.18 -12.10 -5.53
N TYR A 86 2.93 -12.42 -6.79
CA TYR A 86 3.20 -11.51 -7.92
C TYR A 86 2.25 -10.31 -7.99
N GLY A 87 1.11 -10.37 -7.31
CA GLY A 87 0.06 -9.35 -7.40
C GLY A 87 0.54 -7.94 -7.04
N THR A 88 1.60 -7.79 -6.26
CA THR A 88 2.12 -6.48 -5.79
C THR A 88 3.50 -6.11 -6.31
N ASP A 89 4.15 -6.98 -7.11
CA ASP A 89 5.48 -6.72 -7.66
C ASP A 89 5.48 -5.47 -8.55
N GLY A 90 4.42 -5.27 -9.33
CA GLY A 90 4.24 -4.07 -10.15
C GLY A 90 4.27 -2.77 -9.33
N LEU A 91 3.70 -2.76 -8.11
CA LEU A 91 3.75 -1.59 -7.22
C LEU A 91 5.17 -1.29 -6.76
N LEU A 92 5.98 -2.33 -6.49
CA LEU A 92 7.40 -2.17 -6.16
C LEU A 92 8.19 -1.61 -7.35
N LEU A 93 7.97 -2.16 -8.55
CA LEU A 93 8.62 -1.70 -9.77
C LEU A 93 8.25 -0.24 -10.07
N ASN A 94 6.97 0.12 -9.93
CA ASN A 94 6.52 1.50 -10.09
C ASN A 94 7.20 2.44 -9.07
N ALA A 95 7.44 2.00 -7.83
CA ALA A 95 8.19 2.79 -6.85
C ALA A 95 9.65 3.04 -7.25
N ILE A 96 10.29 2.06 -7.90
CA ILE A 96 11.67 2.18 -8.38
C ILE A 96 11.74 3.09 -9.61
N PHE A 97 10.86 2.86 -10.61
CA PHE A 97 10.95 3.53 -11.90
C PHE A 97 10.23 4.88 -11.95
N PHE A 98 9.11 5.04 -11.24
CA PHE A 98 8.31 6.26 -11.21
C PHE A 98 8.46 7.04 -9.89
N GLY A 99 9.39 6.65 -9.02
CA GLY A 99 9.67 7.32 -7.76
C GLY A 99 10.06 8.80 -7.87
N LYS A 100 10.30 9.35 -9.06
CA LYS A 100 10.67 10.75 -9.30
C LYS A 100 9.56 11.61 -9.91
N SER A 101 8.36 11.04 -10.14
CA SER A 101 7.31 11.71 -10.92
C SER A 101 6.16 12.29 -10.08
N PHE A 102 6.31 12.39 -8.75
CA PHE A 102 5.28 12.90 -7.82
C PHE A 102 5.92 13.69 -6.68
#